data_AF-A0A3P1ZT94-F1
#
_entry.id   AF-A0A3P1ZT94-F1
#
_cell.length_a   1.000
_cell.length_b   1.000
_cell.length_c   1.000
_cell.angle_alpha   90.00
_cell.angle_beta   90.00
_cell.angle_gamma   90.00
#
_symmetry.space_group_name_H-M   'P 1'
#
loop_
_entity.id
_entity.type
_entity.pdbx_description
1 polymer ?
#
loop_
_entity_poly.entity_id
_entity_poly.type
_entity_poly.pdbx_seq_one_letter_code
_entity_poly.pdbx_strand_id
1 'polypeptide(L)'
;MRRLVLSPFPPPCGGGKEKGASALDLFLFSFYAMGMPFTDLAHLRKRQVKDGVLTYRRRKTGRQVRVKLEKCMLDILEKYKAEGTDYLFPILYKVKDGKVHPVSYPCALNRYNRSLKQLARQAGIGVNLTSYVARHSWASIAYEQGIGLPVISKALGHTDTKTTLIYIEGIKDERLAEANRELLERFSRATSCEEVYPVL
;
A
#
# COMPACT_ATOMS: atom_id res chain seq x y z
N MET A 1 -26.95 -4.82 15.77
CA MET A 1 -26.15 -5.01 14.53
C MET A 1 -24.98 -5.93 14.82
N ARG A 2 -24.71 -6.90 13.93
CA ARG A 2 -23.74 -7.97 14.17
C ARG A 2 -22.31 -7.41 14.17
N ARG A 3 -21.63 -7.59 15.31
CA ARG A 3 -20.19 -7.39 15.51
C ARG A 3 -19.43 -8.10 14.39
N LEU A 4 -18.69 -7.38 13.55
CA LEU A 4 -17.69 -7.97 12.66
C LEU A 4 -16.55 -8.48 13.55
N VAL A 5 -16.74 -9.69 14.11
CA VAL A 5 -15.65 -10.46 14.70
C VAL A 5 -14.76 -10.88 13.55
N LEU A 6 -13.58 -10.25 13.43
CA LEU A 6 -12.52 -10.69 12.53
C LEU A 6 -11.97 -12.02 13.05
N SER A 7 -12.67 -13.12 12.75
CA SER A 7 -12.15 -14.47 12.94
C SER A 7 -10.89 -14.66 12.09
N PRO A 8 -9.84 -15.34 12.58
CA PRO A 8 -8.68 -15.67 11.77
C PRO A 8 -9.11 -16.50 10.55
N PHE A 9 -8.61 -16.10 9.38
CA PHE A 9 -8.92 -16.68 8.08
C PHE A 9 -8.65 -18.20 8.03
N PRO A 10 -9.63 -19.05 7.69
CA PRO A 10 -9.33 -20.39 7.17
C PRO A 10 -8.94 -20.30 5.68
N PRO A 11 -7.98 -21.13 5.22
CA PRO A 11 -7.52 -21.11 3.83
C PRO A 11 -8.58 -21.68 2.88
N PRO A 12 -8.82 -21.07 1.69
CA PRO A 12 -9.57 -21.73 0.64
C PRO A 12 -8.64 -22.67 -0.14
N CYS A 13 -8.87 -23.97 0.07
CA CYS A 13 -8.42 -25.13 -0.69
C CYS A 13 -6.90 -25.41 -0.71
N GLY A 14 -6.50 -26.41 0.07
CA GLY A 14 -5.18 -27.04 0.04
C GLY A 14 -4.46 -26.93 1.37
N GLY A 15 -4.47 -28.01 2.15
CA GLY A 15 -3.85 -28.09 3.48
C GLY A 15 -2.38 -27.66 3.48
N GLY A 16 -2.10 -26.62 4.27
CA GLY A 16 -0.76 -26.12 4.57
C GLY A 16 -0.88 -24.75 5.26
N LYS A 17 -0.40 -24.63 6.50
CA LYS A 17 -0.34 -23.35 7.24
C LYS A 17 0.77 -22.44 6.67
N GLU A 18 0.68 -22.05 5.39
CA GLU A 18 1.61 -21.08 4.79
C GLU A 18 1.05 -19.65 4.93
N LYS A 19 1.68 -18.84 5.78
CA LYS A 19 1.30 -17.44 6.03
C LYS A 19 1.78 -16.53 4.87
N GLY A 20 0.97 -16.37 3.83
CA GLY A 20 1.16 -15.33 2.81
C GLY A 20 0.76 -13.93 3.32
N ALA A 21 1.16 -12.87 2.61
CA ALA A 21 0.76 -11.51 2.98
C ALA A 21 -0.75 -11.28 2.79
N SER A 22 -1.38 -10.64 3.78
CA SER A 22 -2.78 -10.23 3.72
C SER A 22 -2.99 -9.21 2.62
N ALA A 23 -3.98 -9.43 1.75
CA ALA A 23 -4.32 -8.49 0.69
C ALA A 23 -4.74 -7.11 1.25
N LEU A 24 -5.35 -7.07 2.44
CA LEU A 24 -5.70 -5.81 3.08
C LEU A 24 -4.44 -5.03 3.50
N ASP A 25 -3.49 -5.70 4.17
CA ASP A 25 -2.25 -5.05 4.59
C ASP A 25 -1.45 -4.52 3.38
N LEU A 26 -1.38 -5.29 2.29
CA LEU A 26 -0.71 -4.86 1.06
C LEU A 26 -1.42 -3.68 0.39
N PHE A 27 -2.75 -3.66 0.41
CA PHE A 27 -3.55 -2.55 -0.12
C PHE A 27 -3.34 -1.27 0.69
N LEU A 28 -3.41 -1.39 2.02
CA LEU A 28 -3.18 -0.27 2.92
C LEU A 28 -1.75 0.25 2.82
N PHE A 29 -0.74 -0.62 2.78
CA PHE A 29 0.64 -0.20 2.60
C PHE A 29 0.84 0.51 1.25
N SER A 30 0.25 -0.01 0.17
CA SER A 30 0.25 0.65 -1.14
C SER A 30 -0.35 2.05 -1.07
N PHE A 31 -1.49 2.21 -0.41
CA PHE A 31 -2.14 3.49 -0.20
C PHE A 31 -1.28 4.45 0.64
N TYR A 32 -0.81 4.02 1.82
CA TYR A 32 0.04 4.81 2.72
C TYR A 32 1.36 5.22 2.08
N ALA A 33 1.91 4.37 1.21
CA ALA A 33 3.13 4.65 0.44
C ALA A 33 2.84 5.48 -0.82
N MET A 34 1.98 6.50 -0.70
CA MET A 34 1.61 7.43 -1.78
C MET A 34 1.05 6.74 -3.03
N GLY A 35 0.18 5.75 -2.84
CA GLY A 35 -0.42 5.02 -3.94
C GLY A 35 0.60 4.19 -4.74
N MET A 36 1.52 3.53 -4.06
CA MET A 36 2.55 2.70 -4.66
C MET A 36 1.93 1.58 -5.52
N PRO A 37 2.30 1.45 -6.81
CA PRO A 37 1.80 0.36 -7.65
C PRO A 37 2.18 -1.02 -7.09
N PHE A 38 1.31 -2.00 -7.27
CA PHE A 38 1.58 -3.37 -6.83
C PHE A 38 2.87 -3.97 -7.43
N THR A 39 3.24 -3.59 -8.65
CA THR A 39 4.52 -4.00 -9.25
C THR A 39 5.72 -3.51 -8.45
N ASP A 40 5.70 -2.28 -7.93
CA ASP A 40 6.79 -1.77 -7.11
C ASP A 40 6.76 -2.43 -5.72
N LEU A 41 5.56 -2.54 -5.12
CA LEU A 41 5.32 -3.20 -3.83
C LEU A 41 5.85 -4.64 -3.79
N ALA A 42 5.52 -5.42 -4.82
CA ALA A 42 5.91 -6.83 -4.95
C ALA A 42 7.44 -7.03 -4.99
N HIS A 43 8.18 -6.02 -5.42
CA HIS A 43 9.63 -6.10 -5.62
C HIS A 43 10.44 -5.31 -4.58
N LEU A 44 9.78 -4.75 -3.55
CA LEU A 44 10.48 -4.07 -2.47
C LEU A 44 11.44 -5.02 -1.75
N ARG A 45 12.59 -4.47 -1.40
CA ARG A 45 13.68 -5.15 -0.69
C ARG A 45 13.95 -4.49 0.64
N LYS A 46 14.40 -5.26 1.63
CA LYS A 46 14.70 -4.77 2.98
C LYS A 46 15.78 -3.69 2.96
N ARG A 47 16.81 -3.86 2.13
CA ARG A 47 17.90 -2.88 1.95
C ARG A 47 17.45 -1.49 1.49
N GLN A 48 16.22 -1.36 0.98
CA GLN A 48 15.64 -0.10 0.54
C GLN A 48 15.07 0.73 1.71
N VAL A 49 14.95 0.15 2.89
CA VAL A 49 14.54 0.83 4.11
C VAL A 49 15.79 1.23 4.89
N LYS A 50 15.99 2.54 5.09
CA LYS A 50 17.08 3.10 5.91
C LYS A 50 16.57 4.33 6.66
N ASP A 51 16.89 4.44 7.93
CA ASP A 51 16.57 5.61 8.77
C ASP A 51 15.08 6.02 8.72
N GLY A 52 14.18 5.02 8.73
CA GLY A 52 12.74 5.26 8.64
C GLY A 52 12.25 5.72 7.27
N VAL A 53 13.06 5.64 6.22
CA VAL A 53 12.71 6.02 4.85
C VAL A 53 12.85 4.82 3.92
N LEU A 54 11.76 4.51 3.20
CA LEU A 54 11.77 3.56 2.10
C LEU A 54 12.13 4.31 0.79
N THR A 55 13.24 3.93 0.17
CA THR A 55 13.72 4.51 -1.09
C THR A 55 13.74 3.47 -2.21
N TYR A 56 12.96 3.69 -3.26
CA TYR A 56 12.87 2.76 -4.39
C TYR A 56 12.86 3.48 -5.74
N ARG A 57 13.09 2.72 -6.80
CA ARG A 57 13.03 3.22 -8.18
C ARG A 57 11.81 2.60 -8.86
N ARG A 58 10.93 3.46 -9.38
CA ARG A 58 9.72 3.07 -10.11
C ARG A 58 10.06 2.14 -11.25
N ARG A 59 9.43 0.97 -11.35
CA ARG A 59 9.68 0.04 -12.44
C ARG A 59 9.29 0.58 -13.81
N LYS A 60 8.19 1.34 -13.89
CA LYS A 60 7.69 1.91 -15.16
C LYS A 60 8.54 3.07 -15.68
N THR A 61 8.97 3.95 -14.79
CA THR A 61 9.55 5.26 -15.17
C THR A 61 11.01 5.43 -14.78
N GLY A 62 11.55 4.54 -13.96
CA GLY A 62 12.90 4.68 -13.43
C GLY A 62 13.06 5.88 -12.49
N ARG A 63 12.01 6.59 -12.07
CA ARG A 63 12.16 7.69 -11.10
C ARG A 63 12.38 7.15 -9.70
N GLN A 64 13.28 7.78 -8.95
CA GLN A 64 13.43 7.51 -7.52
C GLN A 64 12.24 8.11 -6.77
N VAL A 65 11.70 7.34 -5.83
CA VAL A 65 10.64 7.75 -4.91
C VAL A 65 11.12 7.43 -3.51
N ARG A 66 10.92 8.40 -2.60
CA ARG A 66 11.25 8.29 -1.18
C ARG A 66 9.96 8.40 -0.37
N VAL A 67 9.73 7.43 0.49
CA VAL A 67 8.54 7.34 1.34
C VAL A 67 9.00 7.34 2.78
N LYS A 68 8.62 8.35 3.55
CA LYS A 68 8.80 8.32 5.01
C LYS A 68 7.86 7.29 5.61
N LEU A 69 8.39 6.35 6.37
CA LEU A 69 7.61 5.31 7.02
C LEU A 69 6.91 5.90 8.25
N GLU A 70 5.59 5.93 8.20
CA GLU A 70 4.75 6.33 9.32
C GLU A 70 4.35 5.09 10.15
N LYS A 71 3.85 5.32 11.38
CA LYS A 71 3.52 4.24 12.33
C LYS A 71 2.65 3.13 11.73
N CYS A 72 1.59 3.49 11.02
CA CYS A 72 0.70 2.51 10.36
C CYS A 72 1.41 1.61 9.34
N MET A 73 2.48 2.11 8.70
CA MET A 73 3.29 1.33 7.77
C MET A 73 4.23 0.40 8.53
N LEU A 74 4.84 0.88 9.62
CA LEU A 74 5.70 0.08 10.49
C LEU A 74 4.93 -1.08 11.12
N ASP A 75 3.70 -0.83 11.58
CA ASP A 75 2.81 -1.86 12.14
C ASP A 75 2.51 -2.98 11.12
N ILE A 76 2.41 -2.63 9.83
CA ILE A 76 2.27 -3.61 8.75
C ILE A 76 3.58 -4.36 8.53
N LEU A 77 4.72 -3.67 8.48
CA LEU A 77 6.03 -4.28 8.24
C LEU A 77 6.40 -5.28 9.34
N GLU A 78 6.04 -5.01 10.59
CA GLU A 78 6.29 -5.90 11.73
C GLU A 78 5.68 -7.29 11.51
N LYS A 79 4.48 -7.36 10.93
CA LYS A 79 3.77 -8.63 10.64
C LYS A 79 4.50 -9.52 9.62
N TYR A 80 5.36 -8.94 8.80
CA TYR A 80 6.00 -9.60 7.65
C TYR A 80 7.51 -9.74 7.79
N LYS A 81 8.06 -9.53 8.97
CA LYS A 81 9.46 -9.87 9.26
C LYS A 81 9.67 -11.36 9.07
N ALA A 82 10.48 -11.72 8.07
CA ALA A 82 10.84 -13.09 7.76
C ALA A 82 12.33 -13.20 7.49
N GLU A 83 13.00 -14.25 7.95
CA GLU A 83 14.41 -14.51 7.66
C GLU A 83 14.57 -15.24 6.31
N GLY A 84 15.81 -15.31 5.79
CA GLY A 84 16.13 -16.07 4.57
C GLY A 84 15.68 -15.45 3.24
N THR A 85 15.23 -14.19 3.24
CA THR A 85 14.78 -13.45 2.05
C THR A 85 15.12 -11.97 2.13
N ASP A 86 15.49 -11.36 1.01
CA ASP A 86 15.69 -9.90 0.89
C ASP A 86 14.39 -9.15 0.56
N TYR A 87 13.30 -9.84 0.22
CA TYR A 87 12.01 -9.17 -0.04
C TYR A 87 11.43 -8.55 1.24
N LEU A 88 10.83 -7.38 1.09
CA LEU A 88 10.12 -6.69 2.17
C LEU A 88 8.77 -7.36 2.47
N PHE A 89 8.13 -7.96 1.45
CA PHE A 89 6.86 -8.66 1.59
C PHE A 89 6.91 -10.07 0.94
N PRO A 90 6.22 -11.07 1.49
CA PRO A 90 6.10 -12.41 0.93
C PRO A 90 5.11 -12.47 -0.26
N ILE A 91 5.43 -11.74 -1.33
CA ILE A 91 4.58 -11.65 -2.53
C ILE A 91 5.10 -12.55 -3.66
N LEU A 92 6.41 -12.48 -3.91
CA LEU A 92 7.08 -13.17 -5.03
C LEU A 92 7.80 -14.45 -4.60
N TYR A 93 7.51 -14.95 -3.40
CA TYR A 93 7.99 -16.23 -2.93
C TYR A 93 7.01 -16.84 -1.93
N LYS A 94 7.19 -18.14 -1.67
CA LYS A 94 6.57 -18.88 -0.58
C LYS A 94 7.62 -19.74 0.11
N VAL A 95 7.44 -20.02 1.39
CA VAL A 95 8.32 -20.92 2.14
C VAL A 95 7.60 -22.25 2.29
N LYS A 96 8.17 -23.31 1.72
CA LYS A 96 7.67 -24.68 1.82
C LYS A 96 8.81 -25.59 2.25
N ASP A 97 8.59 -26.44 3.25
CA ASP A 97 9.59 -27.41 3.74
C ASP A 97 10.93 -26.74 4.11
N GLY A 98 10.87 -25.54 4.69
CA GLY A 98 12.04 -24.72 5.05
C GLY A 98 12.77 -24.08 3.86
N LYS A 99 12.28 -24.25 2.63
CA LYS A 99 12.89 -23.72 1.40
C LYS A 99 12.05 -22.60 0.80
N VAL A 100 12.76 -21.60 0.25
CA VAL A 100 12.14 -20.48 -0.46
C VAL A 100 11.89 -20.88 -1.91
N HIS A 101 10.63 -20.85 -2.33
CA HIS A 101 10.21 -21.11 -3.71
C HIS A 101 9.70 -19.82 -4.35
N PRO A 102 10.16 -19.46 -5.56
CA PRO A 102 9.69 -18.27 -6.25
C PRO A 102 8.22 -18.39 -6.65
N VAL A 103 7.53 -17.27 -6.67
CA VAL A 103 6.17 -17.10 -7.19
C VAL A 103 6.24 -16.08 -8.32
N SER A 104 5.70 -16.42 -9.48
CA SER A 104 5.69 -15.49 -10.61
C SER A 104 4.81 -14.27 -10.32
N TYR A 105 5.22 -13.11 -10.82
CA TYR A 105 4.47 -11.87 -10.64
C TYR A 105 3.01 -11.97 -11.15
N PRO A 106 2.70 -12.54 -12.33
CA PRO A 106 1.32 -12.68 -12.79
C PRO A 106 0.46 -13.51 -11.83
N CYS A 107 1.00 -14.61 -11.30
CA CYS A 107 0.29 -15.43 -10.30
C CYS A 107 0.02 -14.65 -9.01
N ALA A 108 1.02 -13.90 -8.52
CA ALA A 108 0.88 -13.06 -7.33
C ALA A 108 -0.17 -11.96 -7.53
N LEU A 109 -0.14 -11.26 -8.66
CA LEU A 109 -1.11 -10.21 -9.01
C LEU A 109 -2.53 -10.76 -9.11
N ASN A 110 -2.72 -11.90 -9.79
CA ASN A 110 -4.03 -12.54 -9.91
C ASN A 110 -4.57 -13.00 -8.55
N ARG A 111 -3.71 -13.56 -7.69
CA ARG A 111 -4.09 -13.89 -6.31
C ARG A 111 -4.53 -12.64 -5.56
N TYR A 112 -3.71 -11.59 -5.59
CA TYR A 112 -3.99 -10.32 -4.91
C TYR A 112 -5.32 -9.69 -5.35
N ASN A 113 -5.56 -9.56 -6.66
CA ASN A 113 -6.81 -8.99 -7.17
C ASN A 113 -8.04 -9.86 -6.81
N ARG A 114 -7.92 -11.19 -6.80
CA ARG A 114 -9.01 -12.06 -6.32
C ARG A 114 -9.31 -11.84 -4.85
N SER A 115 -8.28 -11.70 -4.02
CA SER A 115 -8.44 -11.40 -2.59
C SER A 115 -9.06 -10.02 -2.36
N LEU A 116 -8.68 -8.99 -3.13
CA LEU A 116 -9.31 -7.68 -3.06
C LEU A 116 -10.80 -7.73 -3.42
N LYS A 117 -11.18 -8.49 -4.46
CA LYS A 117 -12.58 -8.69 -4.82
C LYS A 117 -13.38 -9.37 -3.70
N GLN A 118 -12.76 -10.31 -2.98
CA GLN A 118 -13.39 -10.93 -1.82
C GLN A 118 -13.56 -9.94 -0.66
N LEU A 119 -12.52 -9.15 -0.36
CA LEU A 119 -12.59 -8.10 0.67
C LEU A 119 -13.67 -7.07 0.36
N ALA A 120 -13.79 -6.64 -0.90
CA ALA A 120 -14.83 -5.71 -1.33
C ALA A 120 -16.23 -6.27 -1.03
N ARG A 121 -16.49 -7.53 -1.39
CA ARG A 121 -17.77 -8.21 -1.12
C ARG A 121 -18.08 -8.30 0.37
N GLN A 122 -17.07 -8.64 1.19
CA GLN A 122 -17.24 -8.75 2.65
C GLN A 122 -17.52 -7.40 3.30
N ALA A 123 -16.94 -6.32 2.78
CA ALA A 123 -17.16 -4.96 3.25
C ALA A 123 -18.42 -4.29 2.67
N GLY A 124 -19.20 -4.98 1.82
CA GLY A 124 -20.36 -4.39 1.16
C GLY A 124 -20.00 -3.31 0.11
N ILE A 125 -18.76 -3.29 -0.35
CA ILE A 125 -18.27 -2.32 -1.34
C ILE A 125 -18.66 -2.82 -2.74
N GLY A 126 -19.54 -2.07 -3.41
CA GLY A 126 -19.99 -2.39 -4.78
C GLY A 126 -18.93 -2.15 -5.86
N VAL A 127 -17.85 -1.43 -5.53
CA VAL A 127 -16.75 -1.14 -6.45
C VAL A 127 -15.80 -2.35 -6.58
N ASN A 128 -15.38 -2.64 -7.80
CA ASN A 128 -14.37 -3.68 -8.05
C ASN A 128 -12.99 -3.23 -7.56
N LEU A 129 -12.59 -3.68 -6.36
CA LEU A 129 -11.25 -3.43 -5.83
C LEU A 129 -10.19 -4.20 -6.64
N THR A 130 -9.25 -3.45 -7.20
CA THR A 130 -8.07 -3.98 -7.89
C THR A 130 -6.80 -3.35 -7.34
N SER A 131 -5.66 -3.93 -7.72
CA SER A 131 -4.34 -3.43 -7.34
C SER A 131 -4.07 -1.95 -7.68
N TYR A 132 -4.80 -1.38 -8.63
CA TYR A 132 -4.64 0.01 -9.05
C TYR A 132 -5.51 0.98 -8.25
N VAL A 133 -6.53 0.47 -7.54
CA VAL A 133 -7.47 1.31 -6.79
C VAL A 133 -6.75 2.07 -5.68
N ALA A 134 -5.85 1.45 -4.92
CA ALA A 134 -5.08 2.14 -3.88
C ALA A 134 -4.37 3.40 -4.41
N ARG A 135 -3.81 3.31 -5.62
CA ARG A 135 -3.14 4.43 -6.27
C ARG A 135 -4.09 5.53 -6.71
N HIS A 136 -5.19 5.16 -7.36
CA HIS A 136 -6.19 6.13 -7.79
C HIS A 136 -6.83 6.82 -6.60
N SER A 137 -7.21 6.07 -5.57
CA SER A 137 -7.76 6.61 -4.33
C SER A 137 -6.80 7.59 -3.68
N TRP A 138 -5.51 7.24 -3.51
CA TRP A 138 -4.55 8.17 -2.91
C TRP A 138 -4.43 9.48 -3.72
N ALA A 139 -4.34 9.39 -5.05
CA ALA A 139 -4.22 10.57 -5.90
C ALA A 139 -5.48 11.45 -5.89
N SER A 140 -6.66 10.85 -5.99
CA SER A 140 -7.96 11.55 -5.95
C SER A 140 -8.15 12.24 -4.60
N ILE A 141 -7.92 11.52 -3.51
CA ILE A 141 -8.03 12.07 -2.15
C ILE A 141 -7.03 13.20 -1.96
N ALA A 142 -5.77 13.03 -2.36
CA ALA A 142 -4.76 14.08 -2.24
C ALA A 142 -5.19 15.36 -2.98
N TYR A 143 -5.77 15.22 -4.17
CA TYR A 143 -6.30 16.34 -4.94
C TYR A 143 -7.49 17.00 -4.24
N GLU A 144 -8.45 16.22 -3.75
CA GLU A 144 -9.60 16.72 -2.98
C GLU A 144 -9.19 17.44 -1.69
N GLN A 145 -8.08 17.03 -1.07
CA GLN A 145 -7.50 17.70 0.10
C GLN A 145 -6.66 18.94 -0.27
N GLY A 146 -6.67 19.38 -1.54
CA GLY A 146 -5.97 20.58 -1.98
C GLY A 146 -4.44 20.42 -2.10
N ILE A 147 -3.92 19.20 -2.09
CA ILE A 147 -2.49 18.96 -2.35
C ILE A 147 -2.22 19.33 -3.81
N GLY A 148 -1.26 20.23 -4.03
CA GLY A 148 -0.95 20.73 -5.36
C GLY A 148 -0.56 19.60 -6.34
N LEU A 149 -1.07 19.69 -7.58
CA LEU A 149 -0.79 18.72 -8.64
C LEU A 149 0.71 18.40 -8.85
N PRO A 150 1.65 19.36 -8.74
CA PRO A 150 3.07 19.03 -8.82
C PRO A 150 3.53 18.05 -7.73
N VAL A 151 3.03 18.20 -6.50
CA VAL A 151 3.35 17.35 -5.34
C VAL A 151 2.79 15.95 -5.56
N ILE A 152 1.53 15.86 -6.00
CA ILE A 152 0.90 14.59 -6.36
C ILE A 152 1.66 13.90 -7.50
N SER A 153 2.02 14.63 -8.55
CA SER A 153 2.77 14.10 -9.70
C SER A 153 4.14 13.54 -9.28
N LYS A 154 4.87 14.26 -8.41
CA LYS A 154 6.14 13.80 -7.84
C LYS A 154 5.96 12.53 -7.01
N ALA A 155 4.97 12.50 -6.11
CA ALA A 155 4.63 11.32 -5.30
C ALA A 155 4.31 10.09 -6.17
N LEU A 156 3.59 10.31 -7.26
CA LEU A 156 3.23 9.28 -8.22
C LEU A 156 4.41 8.86 -9.13
N GLY A 157 5.52 9.59 -9.17
CA GLY A 157 6.69 9.26 -9.99
C GLY A 157 6.41 9.30 -11.51
N HIS A 158 5.53 10.21 -11.95
CA HIS A 158 5.22 10.45 -13.36
C HIS A 158 6.34 11.21 -14.07
N THR A 159 6.46 11.02 -15.39
CA THR A 159 7.57 11.54 -16.21
C THR A 159 7.20 12.68 -17.14
N ASP A 160 5.94 13.03 -17.37
CA ASP A 160 5.60 13.95 -18.48
C ASP A 160 6.20 15.37 -18.34
N THR A 161 6.82 15.89 -19.40
CA THR A 161 8.31 16.04 -19.36
C THR A 161 8.93 17.40 -19.75
N LYS A 162 8.26 18.56 -19.78
CA LYS A 162 9.01 19.84 -20.00
C LYS A 162 8.70 20.97 -19.03
N THR A 163 7.43 21.26 -18.80
CA THR A 163 7.04 22.27 -17.80
C THR A 163 6.93 21.66 -16.41
N THR A 164 6.39 20.44 -16.28
CA THR A 164 6.22 19.75 -15.00
C THR A 164 7.55 19.36 -14.33
N LEU A 165 8.62 19.10 -15.10
CA LEU A 165 9.92 18.74 -14.53
C LEU A 165 10.53 19.87 -13.69
N ILE A 166 10.41 21.13 -14.15
CA ILE A 166 10.86 22.32 -13.41
C ILE A 166 10.12 22.41 -12.07
N TYR A 167 8.80 22.19 -12.07
CA TYR A 167 8.01 22.16 -10.83
C TYR A 167 8.31 20.94 -9.93
N ILE A 168 8.60 19.77 -10.51
CA ILE A 168 8.87 18.53 -9.76
C ILE A 168 10.24 18.56 -9.10
N GLU A 169 11.28 19.04 -9.78
CA GLU A 169 12.62 19.14 -9.21
C GLU A 169 12.67 20.07 -7.99
N GLY A 170 11.85 21.13 -7.97
CA GLY A 170 11.77 22.07 -6.84
C GLY A 170 11.04 21.56 -5.60
N ILE A 171 10.29 20.46 -5.67
CA ILE A 171 9.55 19.95 -4.51
C ILE A 171 10.52 19.20 -3.60
N LYS A 172 10.66 19.64 -2.35
CA LYS A 172 11.47 18.96 -1.32
C LYS A 172 10.76 17.69 -0.82
N ASP A 173 11.53 16.66 -0.46
CA ASP A 173 10.97 15.38 0.02
C ASP A 173 10.22 15.56 1.35
N GLU A 174 10.60 16.55 2.15
CA GLU A 174 9.91 16.94 3.39
C GLU A 174 8.46 17.35 3.13
N ARG A 175 8.19 18.09 2.04
CA ARG A 175 6.83 18.53 1.70
C ARG A 175 5.94 17.36 1.29
N LEU A 176 6.51 16.33 0.63
CA LEU A 176 5.78 15.11 0.31
C LEU A 176 5.42 14.34 1.58
N ALA A 177 6.35 14.25 2.53
CA ALA A 177 6.14 13.57 3.81
C ALA A 177 5.06 14.29 4.64
N GLU A 178 5.10 15.62 4.69
CA GLU A 178 4.08 16.44 5.35
C GLU A 178 2.70 16.25 4.74
N ALA A 179 2.60 16.33 3.41
CA ALA A 179 1.32 16.15 2.69
C ALA A 179 0.76 14.73 2.89
N ASN A 180 1.60 13.70 2.88
CA ASN A 180 1.15 12.34 3.17
C ASN A 180 0.69 12.20 4.62
N ARG A 181 1.41 12.78 5.58
CA ARG A 181 1.03 12.76 7.00
C ARG A 181 -0.31 13.44 7.26
N GLU A 182 -0.52 14.62 6.70
CA GLU A 182 -1.80 15.33 6.82
C GLU A 182 -2.97 14.49 6.31
N LEU A 183 -2.78 13.84 5.15
CA LEU A 183 -3.77 12.92 4.59
C LEU A 183 -4.03 11.76 5.56
N LEU A 184 -3.00 11.08 6.06
CA LEU A 184 -3.16 9.93 6.95
C LEU A 184 -3.80 10.28 8.30
N GLU A 185 -3.46 11.42 8.89
CA GLU A 185 -4.05 11.86 10.16
C GLU A 185 -5.56 12.09 10.03
N ARG A 186 -6.01 12.71 8.94
CA ARG A 186 -7.45 12.94 8.72
C ARG A 186 -8.25 11.64 8.61
N PHE A 187 -7.70 10.60 7.97
CA PHE A 187 -8.33 9.27 7.95
C PHE A 187 -8.36 8.59 9.31
N SER A 188 -7.31 8.76 10.12
CA SER A 188 -7.28 8.21 11.48
C SER A 188 -8.32 8.85 12.40
N ARG A 189 -8.57 10.16 12.26
CA ARG A 189 -9.60 10.88 13.02
C ARG A 189 -11.02 10.56 12.55
N ALA A 190 -11.20 10.33 11.24
CA ALA A 190 -12.47 9.87 10.68
C ALA A 190 -12.84 8.44 11.12
N THR A 191 -11.88 7.64 11.59
CA THR A 191 -12.14 6.32 12.19
C THR A 191 -12.39 6.38 13.70
N SER A 192 -12.22 7.54 14.35
CA SER A 192 -12.38 7.71 15.81
C SER A 192 -13.55 8.60 16.22
N CYS A 193 -14.38 9.09 15.28
CA CYS A 193 -15.55 9.92 15.59
C CYS A 193 -16.85 9.28 15.09
N GLU A 194 -17.52 8.53 15.96
CA GLU A 194 -18.99 8.49 16.04
C GLU A 194 -19.37 8.87 17.47
N GLU A 195 -19.54 10.18 17.72
CA GLU A 195 -20.36 10.66 18.84
C GLU A 195 -21.73 11.09 18.28
N VAL A 196 -22.75 10.36 18.73
CA VAL A 196 -24.07 10.81 19.16
C VAL A 196 -24.79 11.85 18.30
N TYR A 197 -25.85 11.41 17.61
CA TYR A 197 -27.02 12.25 17.39
C TYR A 197 -28.24 11.63 18.08
N PRO A 198 -28.98 12.41 18.89
CA PRO A 198 -30.17 11.93 19.57
C PRO A 198 -31.32 11.73 18.57
N VAL A 199 -32.07 10.66 18.81
CA VAL A 199 -33.30 10.33 18.11
C VAL A 199 -34.38 11.34 18.50
N LEU A 200 -35.00 11.98 17.50
CA LEU A 200 -36.42 12.37 17.53
C LEU A 200 -37.09 11.71 16.32
#